data_AF-A0A2X3KH78-F1
#
_entry.id   AF-A0A2X3KH78-F1
#
_cell.length_a   1.000
_cell.length_b   1.000
_cell.length_c   1.000
_cell.angle_alpha   90.00
_cell.angle_beta   90.00
_cell.angle_gamma   90.00
#
_symmetry.space_group_name_H-M   'P 1'
#
loop_
_entity.id
_entity.type
_entity.pdbx_description
1 polymer ?
#
loop_
_entity_poly.entity_id
_entity_poly.type
_entity_poly.pdbx_seq_one_letter_code
_entity_poly.pdbx_strand_id
1 'polypeptide(L)'
;MVFAALNLCFLMTTTLKELKQVLASNKLEHTLHNLPAGDWAAGERGIACIPGREEEFRDGVAAAIRYARALGNKKINCLVGKTPAGFSSEQIHATLVENLRYAANMLMKEDILLLIEPIKPF
;
A
#
# COMPACT_ATOMS: atom_id res chain seq x y z
N MET A 1 -11.62 -16.80 20.53
CA MET A 1 -11.09 -15.55 19.97
C MET A 1 -11.30 -15.61 18.46
N VAL A 2 -12.42 -15.07 17.97
CA VAL A 2 -12.73 -15.05 16.54
C VAL A 2 -12.02 -13.83 15.99
N PHE A 3 -11.00 -14.01 15.14
CA PHE A 3 -10.37 -12.88 14.45
C PHE A 3 -11.46 -12.19 13.62
N ALA A 4 -11.69 -10.90 13.82
CA ALA A 4 -12.72 -10.13 13.10
C ALA A 4 -12.15 -9.36 11.89
N ALA A 5 -10.82 -9.32 11.76
CA ALA A 5 -10.11 -8.52 10.78
C ALA A 5 -8.87 -9.27 10.31
N LEU A 6 -8.69 -9.36 8.99
CA LEU A 6 -7.51 -9.94 8.36
C LEU A 6 -6.71 -8.82 7.68
N ASN A 7 -5.43 -8.68 8.05
CA ASN A 7 -4.46 -7.81 7.37
C ASN A 7 -3.58 -8.69 6.46
N LEU A 8 -3.63 -8.46 5.16
CA LEU A 8 -2.82 -9.18 4.19
C LEU A 8 -1.87 -8.18 3.52
N CYS A 9 -0.58 -8.31 3.81
CA CYS A 9 0.46 -7.47 3.21
C CYS A 9 0.53 -7.57 1.67
N PHE A 10 -0.04 -8.63 1.06
CA PHE A 10 0.07 -8.89 -0.38
C PHE A 10 -1.25 -9.43 -0.97
N LEU A 11 -2.22 -8.55 -1.15
CA LEU A 11 -3.49 -8.89 -1.80
C LEU A 11 -3.37 -9.10 -3.31
N MET A 12 -2.29 -8.64 -3.94
CA MET A 12 -2.22 -8.52 -5.40
C MET A 12 -1.91 -9.83 -6.13
N THR A 13 -1.57 -10.91 -5.41
CA THR A 13 -1.34 -12.24 -6.01
C THR A 13 -2.61 -13.10 -6.06
N THR A 14 -3.67 -12.69 -5.37
CA THR A 14 -4.94 -13.42 -5.26
C THR A 14 -6.04 -12.62 -5.94
N THR A 15 -6.98 -13.30 -6.61
CA THR A 15 -8.06 -12.59 -7.29
C THR A 15 -9.04 -11.98 -6.28
N LEU A 16 -9.63 -10.83 -6.61
CA LEU A 16 -10.68 -10.22 -5.79
C LEU A 16 -11.86 -11.16 -5.52
N LYS A 17 -12.15 -12.06 -6.47
CA LYS A 17 -13.23 -13.05 -6.34
C LYS A 17 -12.93 -14.06 -5.24
N GLU A 18 -11.74 -14.66 -5.26
CA GLU A 18 -11.31 -15.63 -4.25
C GLU A 18 -11.26 -14.98 -2.87
N LEU A 19 -10.71 -13.77 -2.78
CA LEU A 19 -10.62 -13.06 -1.51
C LEU A 19 -11.99 -12.75 -0.91
N LYS A 20 -12.93 -12.28 -1.72
CA LYS A 20 -14.33 -12.07 -1.29
C LYS A 20 -14.97 -13.37 -0.80
N GLN A 21 -14.75 -14.47 -1.51
CA GLN A 21 -15.29 -15.78 -1.15
C GLN A 21 -14.73 -16.27 0.19
N VAL A 22 -13.43 -16.12 0.43
CA VAL A 22 -12.78 -16.50 1.69
C VAL A 22 -13.29 -15.63 2.84
N LEU A 23 -13.36 -14.31 2.66
CA LEU A 23 -13.88 -13.40 3.69
C LEU A 23 -15.32 -13.71 4.05
N ALA A 24 -16.19 -13.90 3.06
CA ALA A 24 -17.60 -14.21 3.26
C ALA A 24 -17.80 -15.56 3.97
N SER A 25 -17.10 -16.60 3.52
CA SER A 25 -17.20 -17.96 4.11
C SER A 25 -16.77 -17.99 5.58
N ASN A 26 -15.87 -17.08 5.98
CA ASN A 26 -15.35 -17.01 7.34
C ASN A 26 -15.97 -15.86 8.17
N LYS A 27 -16.94 -15.11 7.63
CA LYS A 27 -17.55 -13.93 8.26
C LYS A 27 -16.50 -12.91 8.73
N LEU A 28 -15.49 -12.68 7.91
CA LEU A 28 -14.39 -11.74 8.18
C LEU A 28 -14.61 -10.44 7.42
N GLU A 29 -14.23 -9.34 8.06
CA GLU A 29 -14.14 -8.05 7.39
C GLU A 29 -12.70 -7.77 6.95
N HIS A 30 -12.56 -7.22 5.76
CA HIS A 30 -11.28 -6.68 5.31
C HIS A 30 -11.14 -5.26 5.86
N THR A 31 -10.06 -4.98 6.60
CA THR A 31 -9.94 -3.70 7.33
C THR A 31 -8.78 -2.82 6.84
N LEU A 32 -7.73 -3.43 6.30
CA LEU A 32 -6.49 -2.77 5.89
C LEU A 32 -5.71 -3.63 4.90
N HIS A 33 -5.06 -2.99 3.93
CA HIS A 33 -3.98 -3.58 3.13
C HIS A 33 -2.92 -2.55 2.77
N ASN A 34 -1.79 -3.03 2.27
CA ASN A 34 -0.68 -2.17 1.85
C ASN A 34 -0.82 -1.70 0.40
N LEU A 35 -0.22 -0.55 0.09
CA LEU A 35 0.21 -0.23 -1.27
C LEU A 35 1.20 -1.30 -1.77
N PRO A 36 1.29 -1.54 -3.09
CA PRO A 36 2.31 -2.41 -3.66
C PRO A 36 3.71 -2.02 -3.19
N ALA A 37 4.49 -3.02 -2.78
CA ALA A 37 5.77 -2.83 -2.10
C ALA A 37 6.99 -2.90 -3.03
N GLY A 38 6.78 -2.93 -4.35
CA GLY A 38 7.83 -3.21 -5.33
C GLY A 38 8.23 -4.68 -5.37
N ASP A 39 9.47 -4.95 -5.77
CA ASP A 39 10.06 -6.29 -5.83
C ASP A 39 10.50 -6.74 -4.43
N TRP A 40 9.56 -7.41 -3.74
CA TRP A 40 9.82 -7.95 -2.41
C TRP A 40 10.96 -8.97 -2.37
N ALA A 41 11.10 -9.76 -3.45
CA ALA A 41 12.11 -10.80 -3.57
C ALA A 41 13.51 -10.21 -3.76
N ALA A 42 13.62 -9.08 -4.46
CA ALA A 42 14.84 -8.26 -4.52
C ALA A 42 15.11 -7.47 -3.23
N GLY A 43 14.25 -7.57 -2.23
CA GLY A 43 14.45 -6.96 -0.92
C GLY A 43 13.81 -5.58 -0.75
N GLU A 44 12.98 -5.14 -1.69
CA GLU A 44 12.22 -3.91 -1.59
C GLU A 44 11.13 -4.01 -0.52
N ARG A 45 10.81 -2.88 0.11
CA ARG A 45 9.84 -2.80 1.21
C ARG A 45 8.99 -1.55 1.03
N GLY A 46 8.49 -1.32 -0.18
CA GLY A 46 7.92 -0.05 -0.58
C GLY A 46 8.83 0.74 -1.50
N ILE A 47 8.21 1.58 -2.32
CA ILE A 47 8.89 2.36 -3.37
C ILE A 47 8.56 3.86 -3.30
N ALA A 48 7.84 4.31 -2.28
CA ALA A 48 7.36 5.69 -2.19
C ALA A 48 8.49 6.72 -2.11
N CYS A 49 9.65 6.34 -1.56
CA CYS A 49 10.83 7.19 -1.43
C CYS A 49 11.87 6.99 -2.55
N ILE A 50 11.58 6.23 -3.61
CA ILE A 50 12.55 5.92 -4.68
C ILE A 50 12.36 6.88 -5.87
N PRO A 51 13.28 7.83 -6.11
CA PRO A 51 13.17 8.74 -7.27
C PRO A 51 13.21 7.97 -8.60
N GLY A 52 12.39 8.38 -9.56
CA GLY A 52 12.28 7.76 -10.88
C GLY A 52 11.28 6.60 -10.97
N ARG A 53 10.57 6.26 -9.87
CA ARG A 53 9.50 5.25 -9.84
C ARG A 53 8.13 5.82 -9.45
N GLU A 54 7.94 7.12 -9.64
CA GLU A 54 6.72 7.83 -9.26
C GLU A 54 5.50 7.30 -10.02
N GLU A 55 5.63 7.01 -11.31
CA GLU A 55 4.52 6.47 -12.11
C GLU A 55 4.08 5.08 -11.62
N GLU A 56 5.04 4.19 -11.35
CA GLU A 56 4.76 2.88 -10.77
C GLU A 56 4.08 3.00 -9.40
N PHE A 57 4.54 3.94 -8.55
CA PHE A 57 3.89 4.21 -7.28
C PHE A 57 2.43 4.67 -7.47
N ARG A 58 2.17 5.56 -8.44
CA ARG A 58 0.82 6.07 -8.74
C ARG A 58 -0.10 4.97 -9.27
N ASP A 59 0.41 4.08 -10.11
CA ASP A 59 -0.31 2.89 -10.57
C ASP A 59 -0.64 1.95 -9.40
N GLY A 60 0.30 1.79 -8.48
CA GLY A 60 0.10 1.03 -7.25
C GLY A 60 -0.98 1.63 -6.35
N VAL A 61 -1.05 2.95 -6.22
CA VAL A 61 -2.13 3.67 -5.52
C VAL A 61 -3.49 3.38 -6.18
N ALA A 62 -3.57 3.49 -7.50
CA ALA A 62 -4.80 3.20 -8.23
C ALA A 62 -5.24 1.74 -8.03
N ALA A 63 -4.30 0.79 -8.05
CA ALA A 63 -4.57 -0.62 -7.79
C ALA A 63 -5.08 -0.85 -6.36
N ALA A 64 -4.44 -0.25 -5.35
CA ALA A 64 -4.85 -0.40 -3.97
C ALA A 64 -6.25 0.17 -3.70
N ILE A 65 -6.61 1.29 -4.34
CA ILE A 65 -7.97 1.85 -4.30
C ILE A 65 -8.99 0.89 -4.90
N ARG A 66 -8.70 0.27 -6.07
CA ARG A 66 -9.61 -0.71 -6.69
C ARG A 66 -9.92 -1.86 -5.73
N TYR A 67 -8.89 -2.37 -5.04
CA TYR A 67 -9.07 -3.42 -4.04
C TYR A 67 -9.86 -2.92 -2.83
N ALA A 68 -9.58 -1.72 -2.32
CA ALA A 68 -10.29 -1.15 -1.19
C ALA A 68 -11.79 -1.01 -1.46
N ARG A 69 -12.15 -0.45 -2.62
CA ARG A 69 -13.54 -0.34 -3.06
C ARG A 69 -14.22 -1.71 -3.15
N ALA A 70 -13.53 -2.70 -3.71
CA ALA A 70 -14.09 -4.02 -3.89
C ALA A 70 -14.32 -4.74 -2.56
N LEU A 71 -13.43 -4.57 -1.59
CA LEU A 71 -13.41 -5.27 -0.30
C LEU A 71 -14.08 -4.50 0.84
N GLY A 72 -14.36 -3.22 0.64
CA GLY A 72 -15.05 -2.37 1.61
C GLY A 72 -14.15 -1.79 2.71
N ASN A 73 -12.82 -1.90 2.62
CA ASN A 73 -11.94 -1.30 3.64
C ASN A 73 -11.73 0.20 3.42
N LYS A 74 -11.51 0.89 4.53
CA LYS A 74 -11.38 2.36 4.63
C LYS A 74 -9.99 2.82 5.04
N LYS A 75 -9.02 1.92 5.02
CA LYS A 75 -7.62 2.20 5.39
C LYS A 75 -6.70 1.49 4.42
N ILE A 76 -5.63 2.17 4.00
CA ILE A 76 -4.54 1.61 3.21
C ILE A 76 -3.23 2.07 3.85
N ASN A 77 -2.27 1.16 3.98
CA ASN A 77 -0.94 1.45 4.54
C ASN A 77 0.11 1.63 3.45
N CYS A 78 0.99 2.62 3.61
CA CYS A 78 2.15 2.84 2.76
C CYS A 78 3.42 2.46 3.51
N LEU A 79 4.03 1.37 3.07
CA LEU A 79 5.43 1.11 3.33
C LEU A 79 6.24 2.08 2.46
N VAL A 80 6.94 3.02 3.09
CA VAL A 80 7.58 4.13 2.34
C VAL A 80 8.78 3.69 1.52
N GLY A 81 9.39 2.55 1.86
CA GLY A 81 10.59 2.02 1.21
C GLY A 81 11.85 2.19 2.04
N LYS A 82 12.89 1.45 1.64
CA LYS A 82 14.26 1.61 2.15
C LYS A 82 14.90 2.81 1.44
N THR A 83 15.78 3.52 2.12
CA THR A 83 16.57 4.61 1.53
C THR A 83 17.34 4.09 0.29
N PRO A 84 17.05 4.58 -0.92
CA PRO A 84 17.76 4.14 -2.12
C PRO A 84 19.18 4.70 -2.15
N ALA A 85 20.11 3.93 -2.71
CA ALA A 85 21.47 4.40 -2.97
C ALA A 85 21.51 5.29 -4.23
N GLY A 86 22.51 6.16 -4.33
CA GLY A 86 22.74 6.97 -5.54
C GLY A 86 21.90 8.24 -5.65
N PHE A 87 21.10 8.57 -4.64
CA PHE A 87 20.33 9.81 -4.57
C PHE A 87 20.72 10.62 -3.32
N SER A 88 20.61 11.94 -3.43
CA SER A 88 20.72 12.83 -2.28
C SER A 88 19.53 12.65 -1.33
N SER A 89 19.74 12.98 -0.05
CA SER A 89 18.66 12.96 0.97
C SER A 89 17.49 13.86 0.56
N GLU A 90 17.81 14.99 -0.07
CA GLU A 90 16.84 15.97 -0.55
C GLU A 90 15.96 15.40 -1.67
N GLN A 91 16.55 14.67 -2.63
CA GLN A 91 15.80 13.99 -3.69
C GLN A 91 14.87 12.93 -3.12
N ILE A 92 15.39 12.08 -2.22
CA ILE A 92 14.61 11.01 -1.59
C ILE A 92 13.43 11.58 -0.80
N HIS A 93 13.68 12.62 -0.01
CA HIS A 93 12.64 13.29 0.77
C HIS A 93 11.61 13.98 -0.11
N ALA A 94 12.04 14.67 -1.16
CA ALA A 94 11.12 15.32 -2.11
C ALA A 94 10.20 14.29 -2.78
N THR A 95 10.76 13.21 -3.33
CA THR A 95 9.98 12.12 -3.94
C THR A 95 9.00 11.51 -2.93
N LEU A 96 9.45 11.24 -1.69
CA LEU A 96 8.58 10.69 -0.66
C LEU A 96 7.39 11.60 -0.35
N VAL A 97 7.64 12.89 -0.13
CA VAL A 97 6.59 13.87 0.20
C VAL A 97 5.60 14.01 -0.97
N GLU A 98 6.09 14.08 -2.20
CA GLU A 98 5.25 14.19 -3.39
C GLU A 98 4.36 12.95 -3.59
N ASN A 99 4.93 11.76 -3.45
CA ASN A 99 4.19 10.50 -3.55
C ASN A 99 3.15 10.35 -2.43
N LEU A 100 3.50 10.66 -1.19
CA LEU A 100 2.54 10.62 -0.07
C LEU A 100 1.41 11.63 -0.25
N ARG A 101 1.71 12.85 -0.74
CA ARG A 101 0.69 13.85 -1.05
C ARG A 101 -0.24 13.38 -2.17
N TYR A 102 0.32 12.78 -3.22
CA TYR A 102 -0.47 12.18 -4.29
C TYR A 102 -1.40 11.08 -3.75
N ALA A 103 -0.85 10.12 -3.00
CA ALA A 103 -1.61 9.02 -2.42
C ALA A 103 -2.73 9.55 -1.53
N ALA A 104 -2.43 10.48 -0.60
CA ALA A 104 -3.41 11.09 0.27
C ALA A 104 -4.56 11.74 -0.53
N ASN A 105 -4.24 12.53 -1.57
CA ASN A 105 -5.24 13.17 -2.42
C ASN A 105 -6.14 12.17 -3.17
N MET A 106 -5.57 11.06 -3.65
CA MET A 106 -6.33 10.04 -4.37
C MET A 106 -7.20 9.21 -3.43
N LEU A 107 -6.69 8.83 -2.26
CA LEU A 107 -7.42 8.05 -1.27
C LEU A 107 -8.54 8.88 -0.61
N MET A 108 -8.33 10.19 -0.40
CA MET A 108 -9.33 11.10 0.15
C MET A 108 -10.60 11.17 -0.71
N LYS A 109 -10.46 11.14 -2.04
CA LYS A 109 -11.60 11.11 -2.98
C LYS A 109 -12.49 9.87 -2.79
N GLU A 110 -11.96 8.84 -2.15
CA GLU A 110 -12.61 7.54 -1.91
C GLU A 110 -13.02 7.35 -0.45
N ASP A 111 -12.81 8.37 0.39
CA ASP A 111 -13.00 8.28 1.84
C ASP A 111 -12.18 7.11 2.43
N ILE A 112 -10.90 7.01 2.01
CA ILE A 112 -9.94 6.02 2.51
C ILE A 112 -8.82 6.75 3.25
N LEU A 113 -8.49 6.29 4.47
CA LEU A 113 -7.38 6.81 5.26
C LEU A 113 -6.05 6.21 4.79
N LEU A 114 -5.08 7.06 4.47
CA LEU A 114 -3.69 6.67 4.27
C LEU A 114 -2.99 6.54 5.64
N LEU A 115 -2.42 5.38 5.90
CA LEU A 115 -1.51 5.13 7.02
C LEU A 115 -0.08 5.07 6.48
N ILE A 116 0.88 5.49 7.30
CA ILE A 116 2.31 5.41 6.98
C ILE A 116 2.97 4.59 8.07
N GLU A 117 3.69 3.55 7.67
CA GLU A 117 4.45 2.71 8.59
C GLU A 117 5.95 2.93 8.37
N PRO A 118 6.66 3.50 9.37
CA PRO A 118 8.11 3.55 9.35
C PRO A 118 8.66 2.14 9.46
N ILE A 119 9.43 1.70 8.47
CA ILE A 119 10.13 0.42 8.54
C ILE A 119 11.42 0.63 9.34
N LYS A 120 11.67 -0.20 10.35
CA LYS A 120 12.97 -0.19 11.04
C LYS A 120 14.09 -0.48 10.02
N PRO A 121 15.14 0.35 9.94
CA PRO A 121 16.40 -0.12 9.38
C PRO A 121 16.86 -1.24 10.33
N PHE A 122 17.15 -2.42 9.77
CA PHE A 122 17.48 -3.62 10.53
C PHE A 122 18.57 -3.36 11.60
#